data_AF-Q9R2L9-F1
#
_entry.id   AF-Q9R2L9-F1
#
_cell.length_a   1.000
_cell.length_b   1.000
_cell.length_c   1.000
_cell.angle_alpha   90.00
_cell.angle_beta   90.00
_cell.angle_gamma   90.00
#
_symmetry.space_group_name_H-M   'P 1'
#
loop_
_entity.id
_entity.type
_entity.pdbx_description
1 polymer ?
#
loop_
_entity_poly.entity_id
_entity_poly.type
_entity_poly.pdbx_seq_one_letter_code
_entity_poly.pdbx_strand_id
1 'polypeptide(L)'
;MSLTGKARLESSVKDITNEIDKAIQAAKDAGVKTDAFTETQTGGKVAGPKIRAAKIHVADLTIKFLEATEEETITFKENGAGEDEFSGIYDLILNAAKAVEKIGMKDMTKTVEEAAKENPKTTANGIIEIVKVMKAKVENIKEKQTKNQK
;
A
#
# COMPACT_ATOMS: atom_id res chain seq x y z
N MET A 1 15.66 7.09 -19.99
CA MET A 1 14.65 6.77 -18.96
C MET A 1 15.39 6.52 -17.66
N SER A 2 15.02 7.21 -16.57
CA SER A 2 15.83 7.18 -15.35
C SER A 2 15.64 5.88 -14.57
N LEU A 3 16.66 5.03 -14.56
CA LEU A 3 16.76 3.85 -13.69
C LEU A 3 16.59 4.18 -12.20
N THR A 4 16.71 5.45 -11.80
CA THR A 4 16.67 5.88 -10.40
C THR A 4 15.25 5.92 -9.80
N GLY A 5 14.24 6.29 -10.57
CA GLY A 5 12.86 6.44 -10.09
C GLY A 5 12.23 5.10 -9.74
N LYS A 6 12.28 4.15 -10.69
CA LYS A 6 11.78 2.79 -10.48
C LYS A 6 12.50 2.08 -9.32
N ALA A 7 13.82 2.20 -9.23
CA ALA A 7 14.59 1.61 -8.12
C ALA A 7 14.19 2.20 -6.75
N ARG A 8 13.89 3.50 -6.69
CA ARG A 8 13.38 4.16 -5.47
C ARG A 8 12.00 3.61 -5.06
N LEU A 9 11.10 3.40 -6.03
CA LEU A 9 9.79 2.80 -5.78
C LEU A 9 9.91 1.35 -5.31
N GLU A 10 10.77 0.55 -5.94
CA GLU A 10 11.07 -0.83 -5.53
C GLU A 10 11.61 -0.90 -4.10
N SER A 11 12.56 -0.01 -3.75
CA SER A 11 13.07 0.10 -2.38
C SER A 11 11.95 0.45 -1.39
N SER A 12 11.04 1.35 -1.77
CA SER A 12 9.91 1.73 -0.91
C SER A 12 8.95 0.56 -0.65
N VAL A 13 8.67 -0.27 -1.66
CA VAL A 13 7.87 -1.51 -1.49
C VAL A 13 8.57 -2.49 -0.55
N LYS A 14 9.89 -2.61 -0.66
CA LYS A 14 10.69 -3.43 0.25
C LYS A 14 10.62 -2.91 1.69
N ASP A 15 10.71 -1.60 1.89
CA ASP A 15 10.59 -0.97 3.21
C ASP A 15 9.20 -1.22 3.82
N ILE A 16 8.13 -1.05 3.03
CA ILE A 16 6.76 -1.38 3.45
C ILE A 16 6.69 -2.85 3.91
N THR A 17 7.20 -3.78 3.08
CA THR A 17 7.19 -5.22 3.38
C THR A 17 7.95 -5.53 4.67
N ASN A 18 9.13 -4.93 4.86
CA ASN A 18 9.92 -5.11 6.08
C ASN A 18 9.18 -4.62 7.33
N GLU A 19 8.51 -3.47 7.26
CA GLU A 19 7.74 -2.93 8.39
C GLU A 19 6.51 -3.77 8.72
N ILE A 20 5.86 -4.35 7.71
CA ILE A 20 4.78 -5.33 7.91
C ILE A 20 5.30 -6.59 8.60
N ASP A 21 6.43 -7.13 8.17
CA ASP A 21 7.01 -8.34 8.77
C ASP A 21 7.41 -8.09 10.23
N LYS A 22 8.03 -6.94 10.53
CA LYS A 22 8.32 -6.49 11.91
C LYS A 22 7.05 -6.40 12.75
N ALA A 23 5.99 -5.82 12.21
CA ALA A 23 4.73 -5.66 12.92
C ALA A 23 4.04 -7.01 13.21
N ILE A 24 4.05 -7.93 12.25
CA ILE A 24 3.54 -9.28 12.42
C ILE A 24 4.34 -10.02 13.49
N GLN A 25 5.68 -9.92 13.47
CA GLN A 25 6.52 -10.57 14.47
C GLN A 25 6.27 -10.01 15.88
N ALA A 26 6.23 -8.68 16.04
CA ALA A 26 5.94 -8.04 17.32
C ALA A 26 4.56 -8.44 17.90
N ALA A 27 3.60 -8.76 17.03
CA ALA A 27 2.29 -9.26 17.43
C ALA A 27 2.36 -10.69 17.94
N LYS A 28 3.08 -11.58 17.23
CA LYS A 28 3.33 -12.96 17.65
C LYS A 28 4.00 -12.99 19.02
N ASP A 29 5.03 -12.16 19.21
CA ASP A 29 5.77 -12.05 20.48
C ASP A 29 4.87 -11.55 21.63
N ALA A 30 3.83 -10.78 21.31
CA ALA A 30 2.82 -10.32 22.25
C ALA A 30 1.65 -11.30 22.45
N GLY A 31 1.72 -12.52 21.90
CA GLY A 31 0.69 -13.56 22.02
C GLY A 31 -0.55 -13.33 21.14
N VAL A 32 -0.49 -12.42 20.16
CA VAL A 32 -1.60 -12.19 19.22
C VAL A 32 -1.61 -13.29 18.17
N LYS A 33 -2.77 -13.93 17.97
CA LYS A 33 -2.99 -14.88 16.87
C LYS A 33 -3.01 -14.13 15.54
N THR A 34 -1.85 -14.07 14.87
CA THR A 34 -1.67 -13.31 13.63
C THR A 34 -2.40 -13.90 12.42
N ASP A 35 -2.83 -15.16 12.50
CA ASP A 35 -3.66 -15.79 11.48
C ASP A 35 -5.03 -15.10 11.35
N ALA A 36 -5.48 -14.44 12.43
CA ALA A 36 -6.67 -13.61 12.43
C ALA A 36 -6.46 -12.25 11.71
N PHE A 37 -5.25 -11.96 11.19
CA PHE A 37 -5.04 -10.76 10.38
C PHE A 37 -5.79 -10.79 9.05
N THR A 38 -6.09 -11.98 8.55
CA THR A 38 -6.87 -12.18 7.31
C THR A 38 -8.36 -12.38 7.61
N GLU A 39 -8.73 -13.00 8.74
CA GLU A 39 -10.11 -13.33 9.12
C GLU A 39 -10.70 -12.35 10.15
N THR A 40 -11.70 -11.56 9.73
CA THR A 40 -12.62 -10.63 10.44
C THR A 40 -12.23 -9.83 11.72
N GLN A 41 -11.10 -10.09 12.39
CA GLN A 41 -10.74 -9.65 13.74
C GLN A 41 -9.62 -8.61 13.78
N THR A 42 -9.45 -7.83 12.70
CA THR A 42 -8.38 -6.82 12.60
C THR A 42 -8.84 -5.39 12.83
N GLY A 43 -10.13 -5.21 13.13
CA GLY A 43 -10.66 -3.92 13.54
C GLY A 43 -9.98 -3.44 14.82
N GLY A 44 -9.86 -2.11 15.00
CA GLY A 44 -9.18 -1.52 16.15
C GLY A 44 -9.63 -2.17 17.46
N LYS A 45 -10.92 -2.40 17.67
CA LYS A 45 -11.45 -3.01 18.91
C LYS A 45 -10.86 -4.39 19.28
N VAL A 46 -10.41 -5.17 18.30
CA VAL A 46 -9.85 -6.52 18.51
C VAL A 46 -8.32 -6.51 18.39
N ALA A 47 -7.77 -5.60 17.56
CA ALA A 47 -6.34 -5.39 17.44
C ALA A 47 -5.80 -4.58 18.63
N GLY A 48 -4.90 -5.19 19.39
CA GLY A 48 -4.23 -4.53 20.52
C GLY A 48 -3.44 -3.27 20.10
N PRO A 49 -3.05 -2.41 21.07
CA PRO A 49 -2.44 -1.10 20.78
C PRO A 49 -1.23 -1.15 19.85
N LYS A 50 -0.37 -2.18 19.98
CA LYS A 50 0.81 -2.38 19.14
C LYS A 50 0.46 -2.57 17.65
N ILE A 51 -0.56 -3.37 17.35
CA ILE A 51 -0.99 -3.61 15.98
C ILE A 51 -1.62 -2.37 15.36
N ARG A 52 -2.39 -1.60 16.15
CA ARG A 52 -2.93 -0.33 15.67
C ARG A 52 -1.82 0.66 15.31
N ALA A 53 -0.81 0.81 16.17
CA ALA A 53 0.33 1.69 15.92
C ALA A 53 1.08 1.27 14.65
N ALA A 54 1.33 -0.04 14.48
CA ALA A 54 1.95 -0.56 13.27
C ALA A 54 1.11 -0.29 12.01
N LYS A 55 -0.21 -0.48 12.06
CA LYS A 55 -1.11 -0.16 10.93
C LYS A 55 -1.06 1.31 10.54
N ILE A 56 -1.01 2.22 11.52
CA ILE A 56 -0.88 3.66 11.26
C ILE A 56 0.46 3.95 10.59
N HIS A 57 1.55 3.37 11.11
CA HIS A 57 2.87 3.56 10.54
C HIS A 57 3.00 3.02 9.11
N VAL A 58 2.52 1.80 8.86
CA VAL A 58 2.48 1.19 7.52
C VAL A 58 1.60 2.01 6.58
N ALA A 59 0.47 2.55 7.05
CA ALA A 59 -0.35 3.45 6.26
C ALA A 59 0.39 4.74 5.86
N ASP A 60 1.16 5.34 6.78
CA ASP A 60 1.98 6.52 6.48
C ASP A 60 3.05 6.25 5.40
N LEU A 61 3.74 5.11 5.51
CA LEU A 61 4.72 4.70 4.51
C LEU A 61 4.07 4.42 3.15
N THR A 62 2.90 3.79 3.17
CA THR A 62 2.14 3.48 1.95
C THR A 62 1.67 4.77 1.28
N ILE A 63 1.17 5.75 2.03
CA ILE A 63 0.80 7.07 1.49
C ILE A 63 1.99 7.75 0.82
N LYS A 64 3.16 7.77 1.48
CA LYS A 64 4.39 8.34 0.91
C LYS A 64 4.85 7.61 -0.36
N PHE A 65 4.75 6.29 -0.38
CA PHE A 65 5.04 5.49 -1.57
C PHE A 65 4.10 5.85 -2.73
N LEU A 66 2.80 6.02 -2.45
CA LEU A 66 1.80 6.38 -3.45
C LEU A 66 2.00 7.80 -4.00
N GLU A 67 2.34 8.76 -3.14
CA GLU A 67 2.71 10.12 -3.56
C GLU A 67 3.95 10.12 -4.46
N ALA A 68 5.01 9.42 -4.07
CA ALA A 68 6.20 9.26 -4.91
C ALA A 68 5.87 8.55 -6.24
N THR A 69 4.96 7.58 -6.22
CA THR A 69 4.52 6.88 -7.44
C THR A 69 3.79 7.82 -8.39
N GLU A 70 2.91 8.70 -7.87
CA GLU A 70 2.22 9.71 -8.67
C GLU A 70 3.22 10.68 -9.33
N GLU A 71 4.17 11.22 -8.57
CA GLU A 71 5.22 12.13 -9.06
C GLU A 71 6.10 11.48 -10.15
N GLU A 72 6.58 10.26 -9.90
CA GLU A 72 7.40 9.51 -10.86
C GLU A 72 6.60 9.14 -12.12
N THR A 73 5.30 8.81 -11.98
CA THR A 73 4.43 8.51 -13.12
C THR A 73 4.25 9.73 -14.04
N ILE A 74 4.10 10.93 -13.47
CA ILE A 74 4.03 12.18 -14.23
C ILE A 74 5.36 12.41 -14.97
N THR A 75 6.48 12.23 -14.27
CA THR A 75 7.83 12.38 -14.86
C THR A 75 8.06 11.37 -15.99
N PHE A 76 7.59 10.13 -15.85
CA PHE A 76 7.70 9.09 -16.88
C PHE A 76 6.86 9.43 -18.12
N LYS A 77 5.65 9.97 -17.92
CA LYS A 77 4.80 10.48 -18.99
C LYS A 77 5.50 11.57 -19.80
N GLU A 78 6.11 12.54 -19.13
CA GLU A 78 6.84 13.65 -19.78
C GLU A 78 8.07 13.17 -20.55
N ASN A 79 8.72 12.12 -20.07
CA ASN A 79 9.89 11.52 -20.71
C ASN A 79 9.56 10.46 -21.78
N GLY A 80 8.28 10.29 -22.14
CA GLY A 80 7.84 9.37 -23.20
C GLY A 80 7.99 7.88 -22.83
N ALA A 81 7.77 7.52 -21.56
CA ALA A 81 7.72 6.13 -21.13
C ALA A 81 6.65 5.33 -21.88
N GLY A 82 6.90 4.03 -22.10
CA GLY A 82 6.02 3.12 -22.80
C GLY A 82 5.10 2.34 -21.87
N GLU A 83 4.29 1.47 -22.47
CA GLU A 83 3.31 0.64 -21.76
C GLU A 83 3.96 -0.32 -20.74
N ASP A 84 5.18 -0.80 -21.02
CA ASP A 84 5.93 -1.71 -20.15
C ASP A 84 6.38 -1.02 -18.86
N GLU A 85 6.83 0.24 -18.93
CA GLU A 85 7.18 1.01 -17.74
C GLU A 85 5.96 1.25 -16.83
N PHE A 86 4.82 1.62 -17.40
CA PHE A 86 3.59 1.82 -16.63
C PHE A 86 3.06 0.52 -16.03
N SER A 87 3.11 -0.58 -16.78
CA SER A 87 2.77 -1.91 -16.26
C SER A 87 3.67 -2.31 -15.09
N GLY A 88 4.97 -1.99 -15.17
CA GLY A 88 5.90 -2.20 -14.08
C GLY A 88 5.56 -1.37 -12.83
N ILE A 89 5.10 -0.12 -12.99
CA ILE A 89 4.63 0.69 -11.86
C ILE A 89 3.35 0.09 -11.25
N TYR A 90 2.42 -0.36 -12.08
CA TYR A 90 1.22 -1.06 -11.61
C TYR A 90 1.57 -2.27 -10.74
N ASP A 91 2.55 -3.07 -11.16
CA ASP A 91 2.98 -4.23 -10.38
C ASP A 91 3.54 -3.82 -9.01
N LEU A 92 4.25 -2.69 -8.91
CA LEU A 92 4.73 -2.16 -7.63
C LEU A 92 3.56 -1.74 -6.72
N ILE A 93 2.55 -1.07 -7.27
CA ILE A 93 1.33 -0.69 -6.53
C ILE A 93 0.62 -1.95 -6.02
N LEU A 94 0.46 -2.96 -6.87
CA LEU A 94 -0.18 -4.22 -6.51
C LEU A 94 0.62 -4.99 -5.45
N ASN A 95 1.96 -4.96 -5.52
CA ASN A 95 2.82 -5.58 -4.52
C ASN A 95 2.74 -4.86 -3.17
N ALA A 96 2.68 -3.53 -3.16
CA ALA A 96 2.44 -2.76 -1.94
C ALA A 96 1.06 -3.11 -1.34
N ALA A 97 0.02 -3.23 -2.17
CA ALA A 97 -1.33 -3.61 -1.73
C ALA A 97 -1.36 -5.00 -1.06
N LYS A 98 -0.71 -5.99 -1.68
CA LYS A 98 -0.55 -7.34 -1.11
C LYS A 98 0.21 -7.31 0.21
N ALA A 99 1.25 -6.48 0.30
CA ALA A 99 2.03 -6.36 1.52
C ALA A 99 1.14 -5.87 2.67
N VAL A 100 0.45 -4.74 2.49
CA VAL A 100 -0.36 -4.14 3.57
C VAL A 100 -1.57 -4.99 3.97
N GLU A 101 -2.06 -5.86 3.09
CA GLU A 101 -3.10 -6.83 3.44
C GLU A 101 -2.66 -7.81 4.53
N LYS A 102 -1.36 -8.16 4.60
CA LYS A 102 -0.84 -9.12 5.59
C LYS A 102 -0.98 -8.63 7.03
N ILE A 103 -0.98 -7.32 7.27
CA ILE A 103 -1.26 -6.74 8.60
C ILE A 103 -2.76 -6.48 8.80
N GLY A 104 -3.61 -6.90 7.86
CA GLY A 104 -5.05 -6.80 7.95
C GLY A 104 -5.62 -5.45 7.54
N MET A 105 -4.95 -4.71 6.64
CA MET A 105 -5.56 -3.65 5.84
C MET A 105 -6.27 -4.31 4.66
N LYS A 106 -7.53 -4.71 4.87
CA LYS A 106 -8.23 -5.64 3.99
C LYS A 106 -8.63 -5.05 2.65
N ASP A 107 -8.77 -5.94 1.67
CA ASP A 107 -9.27 -5.69 0.32
C ASP A 107 -8.46 -4.65 -0.46
N MET A 108 -7.20 -4.40 -0.11
CA MET A 108 -6.33 -3.46 -0.82
C MET A 108 -6.00 -3.96 -2.22
N THR A 109 -5.67 -5.25 -2.36
CA THR A 109 -5.37 -5.87 -3.66
C THR A 109 -6.60 -5.80 -4.55
N LYS A 110 -7.77 -6.19 -4.00
CA LYS A 110 -9.06 -6.10 -4.70
C LYS A 110 -9.37 -4.67 -5.14
N THR A 111 -9.14 -3.67 -4.29
CA THR A 111 -9.35 -2.26 -4.64
C THR A 111 -8.46 -1.79 -5.78
N VAL A 112 -7.18 -2.20 -5.80
CA VAL A 112 -6.26 -1.88 -6.91
C VAL A 112 -6.70 -2.58 -8.19
N GLU A 113 -7.10 -3.85 -8.13
CA GLU A 113 -7.58 -4.61 -9.28
C GLU A 113 -8.90 -4.06 -9.85
N GLU A 114 -9.84 -3.66 -9.00
CA GLU A 114 -11.09 -3.02 -9.43
C GLU A 114 -10.82 -1.68 -10.09
N ALA A 115 -9.93 -0.85 -9.53
CA ALA A 115 -9.52 0.40 -10.17
C ALA A 115 -8.89 0.17 -11.55
N ALA A 116 -8.10 -0.90 -11.70
CA ALA A 116 -7.44 -1.26 -12.96
C ALA A 116 -8.38 -1.82 -14.03
N LYS A 117 -9.61 -2.21 -13.69
CA LYS A 117 -10.64 -2.57 -14.69
C LYS A 117 -11.18 -1.34 -15.40
N GLU A 118 -11.34 -0.23 -14.67
CA GLU A 118 -11.86 1.04 -15.18
C GLU A 118 -10.75 1.93 -15.75
N ASN A 119 -9.49 1.70 -15.35
CA ASN A 119 -8.35 2.54 -15.69
C ASN A 119 -7.20 1.73 -16.32
N PRO A 120 -6.74 2.07 -17.54
CA PRO A 120 -5.67 1.31 -18.20
C PRO A 120 -4.35 1.32 -17.42
N LYS A 121 -3.91 0.14 -16.97
CA LYS A 121 -2.61 -0.06 -16.27
C LYS A 121 -1.37 0.20 -17.11
N THR A 122 -1.53 0.44 -18.42
CA THR A 122 -0.45 0.71 -19.37
C THR A 122 -0.29 2.21 -19.68
N THR A 123 -1.00 3.09 -18.97
CA THR A 123 -0.96 4.53 -19.22
C THR A 123 -0.72 5.31 -17.93
N ALA A 124 0.01 6.43 -18.03
CA ALA A 124 0.24 7.32 -16.89
C ALA A 124 -1.06 7.76 -16.20
N ASN A 125 -2.07 8.18 -16.97
CA ASN A 125 -3.34 8.62 -16.40
C ASN A 125 -4.04 7.48 -15.65
N GLY A 126 -4.05 6.26 -16.20
CA GLY A 126 -4.66 5.13 -15.53
C GLY A 126 -3.92 4.75 -14.24
N ILE A 127 -2.59 4.79 -14.24
CA ILE A 127 -1.78 4.60 -13.02
C ILE A 127 -2.12 5.64 -11.95
N ILE A 128 -2.20 6.93 -12.31
CA ILE A 128 -2.52 8.01 -11.37
C ILE A 128 -3.89 7.79 -10.73
N GLU A 129 -4.91 7.38 -11.48
CA GLU A 129 -6.23 7.10 -10.92
C GLU A 129 -6.23 5.87 -9.99
N ILE A 130 -5.49 4.82 -10.34
CA ILE A 130 -5.30 3.65 -9.46
C ILE A 130 -4.61 4.05 -8.15
N VAL A 131 -3.57 4.89 -8.23
CA VAL A 131 -2.86 5.44 -7.06
C VAL A 131 -3.82 6.20 -6.15
N LYS A 132 -4.65 7.10 -6.71
CA LYS A 132 -5.64 7.87 -5.93
C LYS A 132 -6.64 6.98 -5.21
N VAL A 133 -7.17 5.97 -5.89
CA VAL A 133 -8.13 5.02 -5.30
C VAL A 133 -7.49 4.25 -4.14
N MET A 134 -6.26 3.76 -4.32
CA MET A 134 -5.52 3.08 -3.26
C MET A 134 -5.23 4.02 -2.07
N LYS A 135 -4.77 5.25 -2.35
CA LYS A 135 -4.44 6.26 -1.34
C LYS A 135 -5.64 6.60 -0.47
N ALA A 136 -6.78 6.91 -1.08
CA ALA A 136 -8.01 7.23 -0.36
C ALA A 136 -8.45 6.10 0.58
N LYS A 137 -8.26 4.84 0.16
CA LYS A 137 -8.55 3.68 1.01
C LYS A 137 -7.59 3.56 2.19
N VAL A 138 -6.28 3.75 1.97
CA VAL A 138 -5.26 3.76 3.04
C VAL A 138 -5.56 4.84 4.06
N GLU A 139 -5.89 6.06 3.61
CA GLU A 139 -6.24 7.18 4.47
C GLU A 139 -7.48 6.88 5.31
N ASN A 140 -8.53 6.30 4.71
CA ASN A 140 -9.73 5.89 5.44
C ASN A 140 -9.42 4.86 6.54
N ILE A 141 -8.56 3.88 6.24
CA ILE A 141 -8.12 2.88 7.22
C ILE A 141 -7.34 3.56 8.35
N LYS A 142 -6.37 4.43 8.02
CA LYS A 142 -5.57 5.19 8.98
C LYS A 142 -6.48 6.00 9.92
N GLU A 143 -7.43 6.76 9.37
CA GLU A 143 -8.39 7.53 10.16
C GLU A 143 -9.19 6.66 11.14
N LYS A 144 -9.66 5.49 10.70
CA LYS A 144 -10.38 4.54 11.55
C LYS A 144 -9.51 3.99 12.69
N GLN A 145 -8.21 3.81 12.46
CA GLN A 145 -7.29 3.38 13.52
C GLN A 145 -7.00 4.51 14.52
N THR A 146 -6.88 5.75 14.05
CA THR A 146 -6.64 6.92 14.91
C THR A 146 -7.89 7.28 15.74
N LYS A 147 -9.09 7.31 15.14
CA LYS A 147 -10.34 7.64 15.85
C LYS A 147 -10.67 6.64 16.96
N ASN A 148 -10.32 5.37 16.79
CA ASN A 148 -10.52 4.32 17.80
C ASN A 148 -9.52 4.38 18.98
N GLN A 149 -8.61 5.37 19.03
CA GLN A 149 -7.72 5.59 20.20
C GLN A 149 -8.40 6.35 21.35
N LYS A 150 -9.57 6.96 21.12
CA LYS A 150 -10.41 7.58 22.16
C LYS A 150 -11.43 6.59 22.69
#